data_AF-A0A0N4ZDB2-F1
#
_entry.id   AF-A0A0N4ZDB2-F1
#
_cell.length_a   1.000
_cell.length_b   1.000
_cell.length_c   1.000
_cell.angle_alpha   90.00
_cell.angle_beta   90.00
_cell.angle_gamma   90.00
#
_symmetry.space_group_name_H-M   'P 1'
#
loop_
_entity.id
_entity.type
_entity.pdbx_description
1 polymer ?
#
loop_
_entity_poly.entity_id
_entity_poly.type
_entity_poly.pdbx_seq_one_letter_code
_entity_poly.pdbx_strand_id
1 'polypeptide(L)'
;MKANLSIQFLILLSILLMLCDVEGWTSCWSSSVSINLELSFFTSKTSSANIFDITVYEEETFWWQHTIYDIYSLATNMTTPTSWTIKTTGPITLWAGFSLYGVVFYKAKRISNGHHVLRVEKMQFSIPDHCLSCTGYPPKCVGSIDLDTKISKINIQK
;
A
#
# COMPACT_ATOMS: atom_id res chain seq x y z
N MET A 1 -48.38 5.39 -17.83
CA MET A 1 -47.25 6.32 -17.60
C MET A 1 -46.13 5.95 -18.56
N LYS A 2 -45.82 6.78 -19.56
CA LYS A 2 -44.65 6.58 -20.43
C LYS A 2 -43.43 7.12 -19.67
N ALA A 3 -42.60 6.23 -19.13
CA ALA A 3 -41.32 6.64 -18.56
C ALA A 3 -40.50 7.32 -19.68
N ASN A 4 -40.06 8.56 -19.43
CA ASN A 4 -39.34 9.34 -20.42
C ASN A 4 -37.94 8.74 -20.58
N LEU A 5 -37.73 7.98 -21.66
CA LEU A 5 -36.51 7.21 -21.92
C LEU A 5 -35.25 8.07 -21.80
N SER A 6 -35.35 9.36 -22.13
CA SER A 6 -34.28 10.35 -22.01
C SER A 6 -33.85 10.61 -20.56
N ILE A 7 -34.77 10.57 -19.60
CA ILE A 7 -34.47 10.76 -18.17
C ILE A 7 -33.74 9.52 -17.63
N GLN A 8 -34.19 8.32 -18.02
CA GLN A 8 -33.52 7.06 -17.67
C GLN A 8 -32.10 7.02 -18.23
N PHE A 9 -31.90 7.46 -19.47
CA PHE A 9 -30.58 7.51 -20.11
C PHE A 9 -29.64 8.53 -19.44
N LEU A 10 -30.16 9.69 -19.02
CA LEU A 10 -29.40 10.69 -18.27
C LEU A 10 -28.94 10.17 -16.90
N ILE A 11 -29.81 9.47 -16.18
CA ILE A 11 -29.47 8.86 -14.88
C ILE A 11 -28.41 7.77 -15.09
N LEU A 12 -28.55 6.93 -16.12
CA LEU A 12 -27.60 5.87 -16.41
C LEU A 12 -26.24 6.42 -16.84
N LEU A 13 -26.23 7.48 -17.66
CA LEU A 13 -25.02 8.16 -18.10
C LEU A 13 -24.33 8.88 -16.94
N SER A 14 -25.06 9.50 -16.02
CA SER A 14 -24.48 10.11 -14.83
C SER A 14 -23.88 9.06 -13.88
N ILE A 15 -24.51 7.88 -13.74
CA ILE A 15 -23.93 6.75 -13.01
C ILE A 15 -22.66 6.25 -13.73
N LEU A 16 -22.67 6.15 -15.06
CA LEU A 16 -21.52 5.70 -15.83
C LEU A 16 -20.34 6.68 -15.73
N LEU A 17 -20.63 7.99 -15.79
CA LEU A 17 -19.63 9.05 -15.61
C LEU A 17 -19.10 9.07 -14.17
N MET A 18 -19.96 8.82 -13.17
CA MET A 18 -19.53 8.68 -11.77
C MET A 18 -18.60 7.50 -11.53
N LEU A 19 -18.71 6.42 -12.31
CA LEU A 19 -17.76 5.30 -12.27
C LEU A 19 -16.41 5.63 -12.94
N CYS A 20 -16.35 6.67 -13.79
CA CYS A 20 -15.14 7.05 -14.52
C CYS A 20 -14.25 8.05 -13.78
N ASP A 21 -14.80 8.85 -12.84
CA ASP A 21 -14.06 9.88 -12.08
C ASP A 21 -13.40 9.36 -10.79
N VAL A 22 -13.48 8.05 -10.55
CA VAL A 22 -12.84 7.40 -9.41
C VAL A 22 -11.35 7.22 -9.71
N GLU A 23 -10.50 8.09 -9.15
CA GLU A 23 -9.03 7.98 -9.24
C GLU A 23 -8.48 6.86 -8.32
N GLY A 24 -8.96 5.63 -8.52
CA GLY A 24 -8.37 4.42 -8.00
C GLY A 24 -7.44 3.78 -9.02
N TRP A 25 -6.27 3.37 -8.58
CA TRP A 25 -5.30 2.68 -9.45
C TRP A 25 -5.77 1.26 -9.79
N THR A 26 -6.66 0.69 -8.96
CA THR A 26 -7.41 -0.55 -9.20
C THR A 26 -8.87 -0.40 -8.76
N SER A 27 -9.81 -0.94 -9.53
CA SER A 27 -11.21 -1.13 -9.10
C SER A 27 -11.46 -2.62 -8.80
N CYS A 28 -12.08 -2.89 -7.65
CA CYS A 28 -12.52 -4.22 -7.26
C CYS A 28 -14.03 -4.27 -7.13
N TRP A 29 -14.61 -5.36 -7.61
CA TRP A 29 -16.05 -5.67 -7.46
C TRP A 29 -16.30 -6.58 -6.24
N SER A 30 -15.24 -6.91 -5.50
CA SER A 30 -15.29 -7.52 -4.18
C SER A 30 -15.29 -6.44 -3.10
N SER A 31 -15.75 -6.78 -1.89
CA SER A 31 -15.61 -5.93 -0.70
C SER A 31 -14.30 -6.17 0.06
N SER A 32 -13.29 -6.75 -0.61
CA SER A 32 -11.98 -6.99 0.00
C SER A 32 -10.84 -7.04 -1.01
N VAL A 33 -9.64 -6.65 -0.56
CA VAL A 33 -8.37 -6.78 -1.28
C VAL A 33 -7.44 -7.67 -0.48
N SER A 34 -6.75 -8.59 -1.16
CA SER A 34 -5.76 -9.47 -0.55
C SER A 34 -4.36 -9.21 -1.12
N ILE A 35 -3.34 -9.42 -0.28
CA ILE A 35 -1.92 -9.27 -0.66
C ILE A 35 -1.07 -10.44 -0.14
N ASN A 36 0.01 -10.73 -0.86
CA ASN A 36 1.04 -11.69 -0.47
C ASN A 36 2.42 -11.12 -0.85
N LEU A 37 3.03 -10.40 0.09
CA LEU A 37 4.26 -9.65 -0.08
C LEU A 37 5.39 -10.24 0.75
N GLU A 38 6.55 -10.44 0.15
CA GLU A 38 7.80 -10.74 0.85
C GLU A 38 8.74 -9.55 0.68
N LEU A 39 9.08 -8.88 1.77
CA LEU A 39 9.88 -7.66 1.77
C LEU A 39 11.22 -7.90 2.45
N SER A 40 12.31 -7.72 1.72
CA SER A 40 13.67 -7.71 2.24
C SER A 40 14.11 -6.29 2.53
N PHE A 41 14.51 -6.03 3.77
CA PHE A 41 14.97 -4.73 4.24
C PHE A 41 16.48 -4.74 4.45
N PHE A 42 17.14 -3.69 3.97
CA PHE A 42 18.59 -3.51 4.11
C PHE A 42 18.97 -2.03 4.19
N THR A 43 20.23 -1.78 4.50
CA THR A 43 20.84 -0.45 4.59
C THR A 43 22.08 -0.42 3.70
N SER A 44 22.08 0.37 2.64
CA SER A 44 23.20 0.41 1.68
C SER A 44 24.41 1.24 2.13
N LYS A 45 24.23 2.15 3.09
CA LYS A 45 25.25 3.09 3.59
C LYS A 45 25.54 2.90 5.07
N THR A 46 24.51 2.65 5.88
CA THR A 46 24.66 2.41 7.32
C THR A 46 24.89 0.92 7.58
N SER A 47 25.64 0.61 8.64
CA SER A 47 25.97 -0.77 8.97
C SER A 47 24.75 -1.62 9.33
N SER A 48 23.72 -1.00 9.90
CA SER A 48 22.48 -1.64 10.30
C SER A 48 21.43 -0.61 10.72
N ALA A 49 20.16 -0.92 10.49
CA ALA A 49 19.00 -0.26 11.08
C ALA A 49 18.17 -1.29 11.85
N ASN A 50 17.51 -0.84 12.91
CA ASN A 50 16.58 -1.65 13.70
C ASN A 50 15.15 -1.26 13.34
N ILE A 51 14.43 -2.15 12.68
CA ILE A 51 13.02 -1.99 12.31
C ILE A 51 12.19 -2.36 13.52
N PHE A 52 11.24 -1.48 13.87
CA PHE A 52 10.38 -1.71 15.02
C PHE A 52 8.88 -1.66 14.72
N ASP A 53 8.48 -1.13 13.56
CA ASP A 53 7.09 -1.15 13.13
C ASP A 53 6.98 -1.20 11.60
N ILE A 54 6.04 -2.00 11.11
CA ILE A 54 5.66 -2.08 9.70
C ILE A 54 4.14 -2.05 9.63
N THR A 55 3.59 -1.08 8.91
CA THR A 55 2.14 -0.95 8.72
C THR A 55 1.83 -0.84 7.23
N VAL A 56 0.82 -1.56 6.75
CA VAL A 56 0.28 -1.44 5.39
C VAL A 56 -1.06 -0.71 5.48
N TYR A 57 -1.16 0.34 4.68
CA TYR A 57 -2.34 1.16 4.56
C TYR A 57 -3.02 0.92 3.23
N GLU A 58 -4.33 1.02 3.29
CA GLU A 58 -5.21 1.17 2.16
C GLU A 58 -5.69 2.63 2.11
N GLU A 59 -5.62 3.22 0.94
CA GLU A 59 -6.12 4.56 0.66
C GLU A 59 -7.26 4.46 -0.36
N GLU A 60 -8.47 4.81 0.07
CA GLU A 60 -9.66 4.91 -0.77
C GLU A 60 -9.89 6.34 -1.22
N THR A 61 -10.19 6.50 -2.50
CA THR A 61 -10.52 7.77 -3.13
C THR A 61 -11.94 7.73 -3.66
N PHE A 62 -12.78 8.60 -3.11
CA PHE A 62 -14.06 9.03 -3.64
C PHE A 62 -13.97 10.48 -4.11
N TRP A 63 -14.92 10.89 -4.94
CA TRP A 63 -14.99 12.25 -5.50
C TRP A 63 -14.97 13.40 -4.46
N TRP A 64 -15.33 13.14 -3.20
CA TRP A 64 -15.32 14.12 -2.11
C TRP A 64 -14.62 13.65 -0.84
N GLN A 65 -14.05 12.45 -0.82
CA GLN A 65 -13.53 11.85 0.41
C GLN A 65 -12.31 10.97 0.12
N HIS A 66 -11.27 11.19 0.90
CA HIS A 66 -10.13 10.30 1.00
C HIS A 66 -10.16 9.63 2.36
N THR A 67 -10.16 8.31 2.39
CA THR A 67 -10.11 7.56 3.64
C THR A 67 -8.91 6.63 3.64
N ILE A 68 -8.23 6.57 4.78
CA ILE A 68 -7.04 5.74 4.96
C ILE A 68 -7.32 4.75 6.08
N TYR A 69 -7.09 3.47 5.81
CA TYR A 69 -7.29 2.37 6.74
C TYR A 69 -5.99 1.59 6.91
N ASP A 70 -5.71 1.10 8.11
CA ASP A 70 -4.63 0.14 8.37
C ASP A 70 -5.13 -1.29 8.17
N ILE A 71 -4.64 -1.97 7.14
CA ILE A 71 -5.05 -3.34 6.81
C ILE A 71 -4.10 -4.40 7.35
N TYR A 72 -2.94 -3.97 7.85
CA TYR A 72 -1.95 -4.80 8.51
C TYR A 72 -1.00 -3.93 9.34
N SER A 73 -0.70 -4.35 10.56
CA SER A 73 0.36 -3.74 11.37
C SER A 73 1.15 -4.82 12.09
N LEU A 74 2.46 -4.63 12.16
CA LEU A 74 3.40 -5.53 12.82
C LEU A 74 4.42 -4.71 13.63
N ALA A 75 4.26 -4.76 14.95
CA ALA A 75 5.31 -4.38 15.87
C ALA A 75 6.41 -5.45 15.86
N THR A 76 7.65 -5.05 15.66
CA THR A 76 8.80 -5.97 15.56
C THR A 76 10.03 -5.37 16.23
N ASN A 77 11.15 -6.07 16.21
CA ASN A 77 12.43 -5.57 16.69
C ASN A 77 13.57 -6.30 15.97
N MET A 78 13.62 -6.11 14.64
CA MET A 78 14.55 -6.83 13.77
C MET A 78 15.61 -5.89 13.23
N THR A 79 16.85 -6.37 13.19
CA THR A 79 17.98 -5.61 12.64
C THR A 79 18.19 -5.99 11.18
N THR A 80 18.48 -5.00 10.32
CA THR A 80 18.81 -5.26 8.91
C THR A 80 20.18 -5.95 8.75
N PRO A 81 20.36 -6.83 7.74
CA PRO A 81 19.36 -7.25 6.77
C PRO A 81 18.34 -8.24 7.35
N THR A 82 17.07 -8.07 6.99
CA THR A 82 15.98 -8.98 7.42
C THR A 82 14.92 -9.08 6.33
N SER A 83 14.12 -10.14 6.33
CA SER A 83 12.98 -10.29 5.41
C SER A 83 11.71 -10.63 6.15
N TRP A 84 10.59 -10.10 5.68
CA TRP A 84 9.27 -10.39 6.23
C TRP A 84 8.23 -10.70 5.18
N THR A 85 7.39 -11.69 5.47
CA THR A 85 6.24 -12.04 4.64
C THR A 85 4.97 -11.47 5.25
N ILE A 86 4.23 -10.67 4.47
CA ILE A 86 2.95 -10.07 4.81
C ILE A 86 1.89 -10.74 3.93
N LYS A 87 0.98 -11.49 4.57
CA LYS A 87 -0.22 -12.04 3.94
C LYS A 87 -1.42 -11.51 4.69
N THR A 88 -2.18 -10.64 4.06
CA THR A 88 -3.37 -10.04 4.68
C THR A 88 -4.49 -9.87 3.65
N THR A 89 -5.70 -9.75 4.17
CA THR A 89 -6.89 -9.36 3.43
C THR A 89 -7.54 -8.21 4.20
N GLY A 90 -7.72 -7.08 3.53
CA GLY A 90 -8.40 -5.91 4.08
C GLY A 90 -9.78 -5.74 3.46
N PRO A 91 -10.76 -5.18 4.18
CA PRO A 91 -11.99 -4.71 3.55
C PRO A 91 -11.68 -3.56 2.59
N ILE A 92 -12.50 -3.41 1.55
CA ILE A 92 -12.54 -2.23 0.70
C ILE A 92 -14.01 -1.90 0.42
N THR A 93 -14.29 -0.64 0.15
CA THR A 93 -15.58 -0.16 -0.28
C THR A 93 -15.79 -0.50 -1.75
N LEU A 94 -16.90 -1.20 -2.03
CA LEU A 94 -17.32 -1.48 -3.39
C LEU A 94 -17.42 -0.17 -4.18
N TRP A 95 -16.89 -0.16 -5.41
CA TRP A 95 -16.92 0.98 -6.32
C TRP A 95 -16.01 2.16 -5.96
N ALA A 96 -15.31 2.10 -4.83
CA ALA A 96 -14.23 3.03 -4.53
C ALA A 96 -13.00 2.70 -5.35
N GLY A 97 -12.22 3.72 -5.64
CA GLY A 97 -10.89 3.57 -6.16
C GLY A 97 -9.95 3.41 -4.98
N PHE A 98 -9.03 2.45 -5.04
CA PHE A 98 -8.10 2.25 -3.93
C PHE A 98 -6.66 2.05 -4.40
N SER A 99 -5.73 2.28 -3.47
CA SER A 99 -4.31 1.94 -3.61
C SER A 99 -3.75 1.48 -2.27
N LEU A 100 -2.67 0.69 -2.30
CA LEU A 100 -1.99 0.25 -1.08
C LEU A 100 -0.57 0.80 -1.00
N TYR A 101 -0.17 1.20 0.20
CA TYR A 101 1.21 1.56 0.51
C TYR A 101 1.60 1.05 1.89
N GLY A 102 2.89 0.85 2.12
CA GLY A 102 3.40 0.51 3.45
C GLY A 102 4.26 1.60 4.03
N VAL A 103 4.34 1.63 5.35
CA VAL A 103 5.23 2.49 6.13
C VAL A 103 6.04 1.60 7.07
N VAL A 104 7.35 1.83 7.08
CA VAL A 104 8.28 1.19 8.02
C VAL A 104 8.88 2.25 8.92
N PHE A 105 8.85 2.00 10.22
CA PHE A 105 9.58 2.77 11.21
C PHE A 105 10.81 2.01 11.70
N TYR A 106 11.93 2.72 11.75
CA TYR A 106 13.22 2.15 12.07
C TYR A 106 14.13 3.13 12.80
N LYS A 107 15.12 2.59 13.54
CA LYS A 107 16.19 3.35 14.18
C LYS A 107 17.50 3.07 13.44
N ALA A 108 18.15 4.13 12.96
CA ALA A 108 19.45 4.03 12.30
C ALA A 108 20.46 4.98 12.95
N LYS A 109 21.74 4.61 12.91
CA LYS A 109 22.83 5.50 13.30
C LYS A 109 23.13 6.44 12.14
N ARG A 110 22.94 7.74 12.35
CA ARG A 110 23.32 8.80 11.41
C ARG A 110 24.49 9.59 11.98
N ILE A 111 25.32 10.15 11.09
CA ILE A 111 26.31 11.14 11.47
C ILE A 111 25.61 12.51 11.43
N SER A 112 25.60 13.21 12.55
CA SER A 112 25.09 14.58 12.68
C SER A 112 26.16 15.42 13.36
N ASN A 113 26.64 16.47 12.70
CA ASN A 113 27.72 17.34 13.20
C ASN A 113 28.97 16.56 13.68
N GLY A 114 29.35 15.49 12.96
CA GLY A 114 30.51 14.66 13.33
C GLY A 114 30.27 13.65 14.46
N HIS A 115 29.08 13.62 15.07
CA HIS A 115 28.71 12.65 16.10
C HIS A 115 27.74 11.60 15.57
N HIS A 116 27.89 10.36 16.05
CA HIS A 116 26.93 9.29 15.77
C HIS A 116 25.69 9.47 16.66
N VAL A 117 24.53 9.67 16.04
CA VAL A 117 23.25 9.81 16.72
C VAL A 117 22.29 8.71 16.24
N LEU A 118 21.61 8.06 17.18
CA LEU A 118 20.50 7.15 16.88
C LEU A 118 19.25 7.99 16.59
N ARG A 119 18.73 7.88 15.37
CA ARG A 119 17.53 8.61 14.93
C ARG A 119 16.42 7.64 14.57
N VAL A 120 15.20 7.97 15.01
CA VAL A 120 13.98 7.33 14.51
C VAL A 120 13.66 7.93 13.14
N GLU A 121 13.51 7.06 12.15
CA GLU A 121 13.16 7.41 10.79
C GLU A 121 11.93 6.60 10.35
N LYS A 122 11.27 7.11 9.32
CA LYS A 122 10.20 6.41 8.61
C LYS A 122 10.45 6.41 7.11
N MET A 123 10.01 5.34 6.47
CA MET A 123 10.02 5.17 5.02
C MET A 123 8.66 4.67 4.58
N GLN A 124 8.09 5.34 3.58
CA GLN A 124 6.90 4.87 2.87
C GLN A 124 7.34 4.15 1.59
N PHE A 125 6.63 3.09 1.20
CA PHE A 125 6.84 2.36 -0.04
C PHE A 125 5.49 2.05 -0.69
N SER A 126 5.41 2.18 -2.01
CA SER A 126 4.19 1.88 -2.77
C SER A 126 4.10 0.37 -3.05
N ILE A 127 2.90 -0.20 -2.90
CA ILE A 127 2.63 -1.58 -3.28
C ILE A 127 1.97 -1.54 -4.66
N PRO A 128 2.59 -2.13 -5.70
CA PRO A 128 2.01 -2.09 -7.04
C PRO A 128 0.67 -2.83 -7.13
N ASP A 129 -0.24 -2.31 -7.95
CA ASP A 129 -1.58 -2.89 -8.18
C ASP A 129 -1.55 -4.35 -8.64
N HIS A 130 -0.56 -4.71 -9.45
CA HIS A 130 -0.39 -6.08 -9.95
C HIS A 130 -0.03 -7.08 -8.85
N CYS A 131 0.30 -6.63 -7.64
CA CYS A 131 0.51 -7.48 -6.46
C CYS A 131 -0.78 -7.73 -5.66
N LEU A 132 -1.87 -7.06 -6.03
CA LEU A 132 -3.15 -7.07 -5.33
C LEU A 132 -4.09 -8.09 -5.97
N SER A 133 -5.05 -8.58 -5.20
CA SER A 133 -6.12 -9.42 -5.73
C SER A 133 -7.46 -9.16 -5.06
N CYS A 134 -8.47 -8.92 -5.90
CA CYS A 134 -9.87 -8.82 -5.51
C CYS A 134 -10.53 -10.19 -5.28
N THR A 135 -9.91 -11.29 -5.71
CA THR A 135 -10.51 -12.64 -5.68
C THR A 135 -10.05 -13.50 -4.50
N GLY A 136 -9.19 -12.96 -3.63
CA GLY A 136 -8.59 -13.68 -2.51
C GLY A 136 -7.34 -14.48 -2.84
N TYR A 137 -6.92 -14.49 -4.11
CA TYR A 137 -5.72 -15.20 -4.57
C TYR A 137 -4.68 -14.22 -5.12
N PRO A 138 -3.94 -13.49 -4.25
CA PRO A 138 -2.91 -12.58 -4.70
C PRO A 138 -1.68 -13.33 -5.24
N PRO A 139 -1.04 -12.82 -6.31
CA PRO A 139 0.25 -13.33 -6.72
C PRO A 139 1.27 -13.08 -5.60
N LYS A 140 2.30 -13.93 -5.52
CA LYS A 140 3.42 -13.67 -4.62
C LYS A 140 4.26 -12.54 -5.20
N CYS A 141 4.38 -11.44 -4.46
CA CYS A 141 5.27 -10.34 -4.80
C CYS A 141 6.46 -10.30 -3.86
N VAL A 142 7.64 -10.03 -4.41
CA VAL A 142 8.90 -9.91 -3.65
C VAL A 142 9.41 -8.49 -3.83
N GLY A 143 9.89 -7.92 -2.73
CA GLY A 143 10.37 -6.55 -2.69
C GLY A 143 11.69 -6.39 -1.97
N SER A 144 12.47 -5.42 -2.41
CA SER A 144 13.70 -4.98 -1.76
C SER A 144 13.55 -3.52 -1.33
N ILE A 145 13.83 -3.23 -0.07
CA ILE A 145 13.68 -1.91 0.55
C ILE A 145 15.02 -1.47 1.14
N ASP A 146 15.59 -0.42 0.57
CA ASP A 146 16.79 0.23 1.09
C ASP A 146 16.40 1.42 1.98
N LEU A 147 16.62 1.26 3.29
CA LEU A 147 16.26 2.26 4.29
C LEU A 147 17.15 3.53 4.25
N ASP A 148 18.35 3.45 3.66
CA ASP A 148 19.24 4.61 3.56
C ASP A 148 18.89 5.52 2.39
N THR A 149 18.59 4.92 1.24
CA THR A 149 18.23 5.66 0.01
C THR A 149 16.73 5.90 -0.11
N LYS A 150 15.93 5.23 0.72
CA LYS A 150 14.46 5.25 0.67
C LYS A 150 13.91 4.78 -0.68
N ILE A 151 14.60 3.82 -1.29
CA ILE A 151 14.19 3.21 -2.56
C ILE A 151 13.54 1.87 -2.25
N SER A 152 12.36 1.65 -2.82
CA SER A 152 11.67 0.37 -2.82
C SER A 152 11.53 -0.14 -4.25
N LYS A 153 11.69 -1.45 -4.42
CA LYS A 153 11.42 -2.15 -5.68
C LYS A 153 10.61 -3.39 -5.33
N ILE A 154 9.36 -3.45 -5.74
CA ILE A 154 8.43 -4.55 -5.47
C ILE A 154 7.88 -5.02 -6.82
N ASN A 155 7.86 -6.33 -7.04
CA ASN A 155 7.32 -6.92 -8.26
C ASN A 155 6.88 -8.38 -8.02
N ILE A 156 6.15 -8.95 -8.97
CA ILE A 156 5.74 -10.36 -8.97
C ILE A 156 6.98 -11.25 -8.97
N GLN A 157 6.99 -12.26 -8.11
CA GLN A 157 7.96 -13.35 -8.17
C GLN A 157 7.66 -14.21 -9.40
N LYS A 158 8.54 -14.14 -10.40
CA LYS A 158 8.50 -14.98 -11.60
C LYS A 158 9.08 -16.37 -11.34
#